data_AF-A0A5C2MCM8-F1
#
_entry.id   AF-A0A5C2MCM8-F1
#
_cell.length_a   1.000
_cell.length_b   1.000
_cell.length_c   1.000
_cell.angle_alpha   90.00
_cell.angle_beta   90.00
_cell.angle_gamma   90.00
#
_symmetry.space_group_name_H-M   'P 1'
#
loop_
_entity.id
_entity.type
_entity.pdbx_description
1 polymer ?
#
loop_
_entity_poly.entity_id
_entity_poly.type
_entity_poly.pdbx_seq_one_letter_code
_entity_poly.pdbx_strand_id
1 'polypeptide(L)'
;MPRQSFEFPPQVCIGDKLCQLEKLQLSTLVECPVMTHLYNPNPAVIYRWVMSSCLVGLGCATLHLAPVTAQIAVYEGRRVTGDVTMTLPDGSTYKGELLNGRFNGQGILTMANGNRYEGEFRNGRYHGQGVLTYADGGRYEGGFVDGIFNGKGTLQLANGQRYEGTFLNGQYHGEGVLTFPDGTRYEGQFLAGKYHGTGTLSFGDGTSYAGQFRNGLFEGQGVFTLPDGSRIVATWRNGRREPR
;
A
#
# COMPACT_ATOMS: atom_id res chain seq x y z
N MET A 1 4.02 -36.18 -47.93
CA MET A 1 5.38 -35.66 -47.58
C MET A 1 5.95 -35.02 -48.85
N PRO A 2 6.74 -33.93 -48.77
CA PRO A 2 7.83 -33.69 -47.81
C PRO A 2 7.49 -32.57 -46.80
N ARG A 3 7.67 -32.74 -45.49
CA ARG A 3 8.94 -32.64 -44.72
C ARG A 3 9.78 -31.44 -45.16
N GLN A 4 9.51 -30.29 -44.56
CA GLN A 4 10.51 -29.24 -44.44
C GLN A 4 11.24 -29.46 -43.11
N SER A 5 12.46 -29.94 -43.27
CA SER A 5 13.55 -29.93 -42.30
C SER A 5 13.92 -28.48 -41.99
N PHE A 6 13.77 -28.07 -40.73
CA PHE A 6 14.48 -26.90 -40.24
C PHE A 6 15.77 -27.40 -39.57
N GLU A 7 16.88 -27.15 -40.27
CA GLU A 7 18.23 -27.25 -39.74
C GLU A 7 18.44 -26.15 -38.70
N PHE A 8 18.89 -26.53 -37.51
CA PHE A 8 19.37 -25.59 -36.50
C PHE A 8 20.85 -25.27 -36.78
N PRO A 9 21.27 -24.00 -36.92
CA PRO A 9 22.68 -23.63 -36.91
C PRO A 9 23.28 -23.77 -35.48
N PRO A 10 24.62 -23.90 -35.37
CA PRO A 10 25.29 -24.58 -34.27
C PRO A 10 25.22 -23.85 -32.93
N GLN A 11 25.30 -24.66 -31.87
CA GLN A 11 25.44 -24.25 -30.47
C GLN A 11 26.64 -23.30 -30.28
N VAL A 12 26.43 -22.21 -29.56
CA VAL A 12 27.49 -21.50 -28.87
C VAL A 12 27.42 -21.87 -27.40
N CYS A 13 28.29 -22.79 -26.99
CA CYS A 13 28.63 -23.05 -25.60
C CYS A 13 29.90 -22.26 -25.27
N ILE A 14 29.87 -21.45 -24.22
CA ILE A 14 31.08 -20.88 -23.57
C ILE A 14 30.90 -21.10 -22.06
N GLY A 15 31.77 -21.93 -21.44
CA GLY A 15 31.96 -21.96 -19.97
C GLY A 15 31.89 -23.33 -19.27
N ASP A 16 32.86 -24.21 -19.56
CA ASP A 16 33.52 -25.23 -18.70
C ASP A 16 32.78 -25.91 -17.53
N LYS A 17 32.18 -27.09 -17.79
CA LYS A 17 32.72 -28.41 -17.38
C LYS A 17 31.76 -29.57 -17.72
N LEU A 18 32.23 -30.39 -18.68
CA LEU A 18 31.98 -31.82 -18.88
C LEU A 18 30.54 -32.32 -18.92
N CYS A 19 29.99 -32.28 -20.14
CA CYS A 19 28.99 -33.21 -20.63
C CYS A 19 29.70 -34.55 -20.97
N GLN A 20 29.46 -35.62 -20.20
CA GLN A 20 29.77 -36.99 -20.60
C GLN A 20 28.43 -37.68 -20.87
N LEU A 21 28.09 -37.80 -22.16
CA LEU A 21 26.98 -38.60 -22.69
C LEU A 21 27.53 -39.99 -22.98
N GLU A 22 27.36 -40.93 -22.05
CA GLU A 22 27.51 -42.34 -22.38
C GLU A 22 26.18 -42.90 -22.91
N LYS A 23 26.24 -43.40 -24.14
CA LYS A 23 25.20 -44.15 -24.83
C LYS A 23 24.87 -45.40 -24.02
N LEU A 24 23.60 -45.61 -23.69
CA LEU A 24 23.06 -46.94 -23.42
C LEU A 24 21.75 -47.12 -24.20
N GLN A 25 21.67 -48.29 -24.83
CA GLN A 25 20.80 -48.63 -25.95
C GLN A 25 19.34 -48.85 -25.54
N LEU A 26 18.44 -48.64 -26.51
CA LEU A 26 17.04 -49.06 -26.45
C LEU A 26 16.92 -50.57 -26.26
N SER A 27 16.08 -51.01 -25.34
CA SER A 27 15.07 -52.06 -25.58
C SER A 27 14.21 -52.27 -24.33
N THR A 28 12.94 -51.86 -24.37
CA THR A 28 11.72 -52.69 -24.18
C THR A 28 10.49 -51.80 -23.95
N LEU A 29 9.38 -52.24 -24.55
CA LEU A 29 8.04 -51.62 -24.66
C LEU A 29 7.37 -51.43 -23.28
N VAL A 30 6.33 -50.62 -23.04
CA VAL A 30 4.93 -50.84 -23.46
C VAL A 30 4.06 -49.63 -23.00
N GLU A 31 3.22 -49.15 -23.93
CA GLU A 31 1.91 -48.45 -23.84
C GLU A 31 1.70 -47.13 -23.06
N CYS A 32 1.24 -46.12 -23.81
CA CYS A 32 0.47 -44.96 -23.34
C CYS A 32 -0.94 -45.37 -22.86
N PRO A 33 -1.57 -44.55 -22.01
CA PRO A 33 -2.86 -44.03 -22.43
C PRO A 33 -3.07 -42.53 -22.17
N VAL A 34 -3.54 -41.86 -23.23
CA VAL A 34 -4.59 -40.83 -23.25
C VAL A 34 -4.37 -39.56 -22.40
N MET A 35 -4.01 -38.46 -23.08
CA MET A 35 -4.27 -37.10 -22.60
C MET A 35 -5.78 -36.84 -22.62
N THR A 36 -6.41 -36.82 -21.45
CA THR A 36 -7.67 -36.12 -21.25
C THR A 36 -7.38 -34.68 -20.83
N HIS A 37 -7.62 -33.74 -21.74
CA HIS A 37 -7.75 -32.33 -21.40
C HIS A 37 -8.97 -32.16 -20.48
N LEU A 38 -8.74 -32.08 -19.17
CA LEU A 38 -9.72 -31.52 -18.26
C LEU A 38 -9.51 -30.00 -18.24
N TYR A 39 -10.40 -29.30 -18.95
CA TYR A 39 -10.57 -27.85 -18.83
C TYR A 39 -10.82 -27.51 -17.35
N ASN A 40 -9.88 -26.78 -16.74
CA ASN A 40 -10.06 -26.23 -15.40
C ASN A 40 -10.62 -24.80 -15.53
N PRO A 41 -11.86 -24.52 -15.12
CA PRO A 41 -12.46 -23.20 -15.22
C PRO A 41 -11.95 -22.21 -14.16
N ASN A 42 -11.03 -22.60 -13.28
CA ASN A 42 -10.46 -21.72 -12.24
C ASN A 42 -8.93 -21.62 -12.34
N PRO A 43 -8.36 -20.45 -12.72
CA PRO A 43 -6.90 -20.28 -12.81
C PRO A 43 -6.20 -20.15 -11.45
N ALA A 44 -6.91 -20.30 -10.33
CA ALA A 44 -6.39 -19.97 -9.00
C ALA A 44 -5.60 -21.10 -8.29
N VAL A 45 -5.48 -22.30 -8.86
CA VAL A 45 -4.77 -23.42 -8.21
C VAL A 45 -3.96 -24.21 -9.24
N ILE A 46 -2.62 -24.12 -9.16
CA ILE A 46 -1.71 -24.95 -9.95
C ILE A 46 -1.13 -26.02 -9.02
N TYR A 47 -1.51 -27.29 -9.26
CA TYR A 47 -0.83 -28.43 -8.64
C TYR A 47 0.48 -28.69 -9.39
N ARG A 48 1.60 -28.75 -8.67
CA ARG A 48 2.88 -29.21 -9.22
C ARG A 48 2.90 -30.73 -9.20
N TRP A 49 2.93 -31.36 -10.37
CA TRP A 49 3.22 -32.78 -10.51
C TRP A 49 4.70 -33.00 -10.19
N VAL A 50 4.99 -33.62 -9.05
CA VAL A 50 6.33 -34.14 -8.76
C VAL A 50 6.41 -35.51 -9.41
N MET A 51 7.18 -35.63 -10.51
CA MET A 51 7.61 -36.93 -11.00
C MET A 51 8.47 -37.56 -9.92
N SER A 52 7.86 -38.39 -9.08
CA SER A 52 8.57 -39.20 -8.10
C SER A 52 9.26 -40.31 -8.87
N SER A 53 10.46 -40.07 -9.37
CA SER A 53 11.36 -41.15 -9.76
C SER A 53 11.84 -41.82 -8.48
N CYS A 54 11.11 -42.86 -8.04
CA CYS A 54 11.59 -43.80 -7.05
C CYS A 54 12.76 -44.58 -7.65
N LEU A 55 13.99 -44.23 -7.29
CA LEU A 55 15.10 -45.15 -7.38
C LEU A 55 14.88 -46.22 -6.30
N VAL A 56 14.58 -47.44 -6.74
CA VAL A 56 14.45 -48.61 -5.88
C VAL A 56 15.78 -48.81 -5.15
N GLY A 57 15.82 -48.63 -3.83
CA GLY A 57 16.86 -49.21 -2.98
C GLY A 57 17.61 -48.32 -1.98
N LEU A 58 17.39 -47.00 -1.90
CA LEU A 58 18.02 -46.17 -0.85
C LEU A 58 16.99 -45.20 -0.26
N GLY A 59 17.02 -45.08 1.07
CA GLY A 59 15.95 -44.57 1.94
C GLY A 59 15.26 -43.27 1.51
N CYS A 60 13.96 -43.20 1.79
CA CYS A 60 13.15 -41.98 1.71
C CYS A 60 13.78 -40.87 2.57
N ALA A 61 14.52 -39.96 1.96
CA ALA A 61 14.76 -38.65 2.54
C ALA A 61 13.44 -37.87 2.46
N THR A 62 12.91 -37.48 3.61
CA THR A 62 11.72 -36.63 3.74
C THR A 62 11.99 -35.27 3.10
N LEU A 63 11.58 -35.14 1.84
CA LEU A 63 11.58 -33.87 1.12
C LEU A 63 10.63 -32.90 1.85
N HIS A 64 11.19 -31.91 2.55
CA HIS A 64 10.38 -30.85 3.13
C HIS A 64 9.73 -30.05 2.00
N LEU A 65 8.41 -30.16 1.88
CA LEU A 65 7.60 -29.31 1.02
C LEU A 65 7.61 -27.89 1.59
N ALA A 66 8.48 -27.03 1.06
CA ALA A 66 8.33 -25.59 1.27
C ALA A 66 7.06 -25.13 0.53
N PRO A 67 6.14 -24.38 1.18
CA PRO A 67 4.97 -23.83 0.50
C PRO A 67 5.42 -22.87 -0.61
N VAL A 68 4.81 -22.98 -1.79
CA VAL A 68 5.11 -22.17 -2.98
C VAL A 68 4.62 -20.74 -2.72
N THR A 69 5.47 -19.88 -2.13
CA THR A 69 5.08 -18.50 -1.79
C THR A 69 5.46 -17.45 -2.83
N ALA A 70 5.93 -17.80 -4.03
CA ALA A 70 6.44 -16.76 -4.95
C ALA A 70 6.24 -17.00 -6.46
N GLN A 71 5.31 -17.86 -6.89
CA GLN A 71 5.09 -18.14 -8.33
C GLN A 71 3.87 -17.44 -8.97
N ILE A 72 3.19 -16.53 -8.27
CA ILE A 72 1.97 -15.90 -8.82
C ILE A 72 2.29 -14.70 -9.74
N ALA A 73 3.50 -14.13 -9.73
CA ALA A 73 3.76 -12.90 -10.49
C ALA A 73 4.13 -13.10 -11.98
N VAL A 74 4.50 -14.32 -12.40
CA VAL A 74 4.96 -14.59 -13.77
C VAL A 74 4.48 -15.97 -14.22
N TYR A 75 3.34 -16.03 -14.92
CA TYR A 75 2.99 -17.21 -15.72
C TYR A 75 3.62 -17.03 -17.11
N GLU A 76 4.55 -17.90 -17.48
CA GLU A 76 5.16 -17.95 -18.83
C GLU A 76 5.72 -16.61 -19.36
N GLY A 77 6.31 -15.78 -18.50
CA GLY A 77 6.85 -14.46 -18.88
C GLY A 77 5.78 -13.37 -19.11
N ARG A 78 4.50 -13.68 -18.91
CA ARG A 78 3.39 -12.72 -18.97
C ARG A 78 3.09 -12.18 -17.58
N ARG A 79 3.06 -10.85 -17.47
CA ARG A 79 2.72 -10.15 -16.23
C ARG A 79 1.24 -10.39 -15.93
N VAL A 80 0.93 -10.85 -14.73
CA VAL A 80 -0.45 -11.17 -14.34
C VAL A 80 -1.32 -9.91 -14.30
N THR A 81 -2.54 -10.04 -14.81
CA THR A 81 -3.59 -9.01 -14.78
C THR A 81 -4.87 -9.66 -14.26
N GLY A 82 -5.60 -8.99 -13.38
CA GLY A 82 -6.80 -9.49 -12.71
C GLY A 82 -6.65 -9.58 -11.18
N ASP A 83 -7.71 -10.04 -10.52
CA ASP A 83 -7.75 -10.18 -9.07
C ASP A 83 -6.84 -11.31 -8.57
N VAL A 84 -6.07 -11.00 -7.53
CA VAL A 84 -5.15 -11.96 -6.90
C VAL A 84 -5.23 -11.88 -5.39
N THR A 85 -4.81 -12.97 -4.74
CA THR A 85 -4.36 -12.95 -3.35
C THR A 85 -2.93 -13.47 -3.35
N MET A 86 -1.98 -12.69 -2.85
CA MET A 86 -0.57 -13.07 -2.81
C MET A 86 0.11 -12.66 -1.51
N THR A 87 1.14 -13.41 -1.14
CA THR A 87 2.11 -13.02 -0.11
C THR A 87 3.34 -12.47 -0.80
N LEU A 88 3.78 -11.29 -0.38
CA LEU A 88 4.97 -10.61 -0.89
C LEU A 88 6.23 -11.13 -0.19
N PRO A 89 7.43 -10.95 -0.77
CA PRO A 89 8.69 -11.43 -0.18
C PRO A 89 9.00 -10.88 1.22
N ASP A 90 8.48 -9.71 1.56
CA ASP A 90 8.62 -9.07 2.87
C ASP A 90 7.64 -9.62 3.92
N GLY A 91 6.77 -10.57 3.56
CA GLY A 91 5.73 -11.14 4.42
C GLY A 91 4.39 -10.38 4.36
N SER A 92 4.33 -9.25 3.67
CA SER A 92 3.08 -8.52 3.45
C SER A 92 2.10 -9.35 2.61
N THR A 93 0.80 -9.14 2.75
CA THR A 93 -0.23 -9.79 1.92
C THR A 93 -1.01 -8.76 1.12
N TYR A 94 -1.26 -9.06 -0.14
CA TYR A 94 -2.06 -8.25 -1.04
C TYR A 94 -3.24 -9.04 -1.57
N LYS A 95 -4.43 -8.43 -1.52
CA LYS A 95 -5.64 -8.92 -2.15
C LYS A 95 -6.25 -7.81 -2.99
N GLY A 96 -6.31 -7.98 -4.31
CA GLY A 96 -6.85 -6.95 -5.20
C GLY A 96 -6.39 -7.13 -6.64
N GLU A 97 -6.62 -6.11 -7.45
CA GLU A 97 -6.35 -6.15 -8.89
C GLU A 97 -4.86 -5.93 -9.22
N LEU A 98 -4.32 -6.76 -10.10
CA LEU A 98 -3.08 -6.46 -10.81
C LEU A 98 -3.38 -5.94 -12.21
N LEU A 99 -2.58 -4.98 -12.64
CA LEU A 99 -2.44 -4.62 -14.06
C LEU A 99 -0.98 -4.69 -14.44
N ASN A 100 -0.65 -5.59 -15.37
CA ASN A 100 0.73 -5.85 -15.78
C ASN A 100 1.63 -6.09 -14.56
N GLY A 101 1.20 -6.94 -13.63
CA GLY A 101 1.99 -7.34 -12.45
C GLY A 101 2.28 -6.20 -11.46
N ARG A 102 1.50 -5.11 -11.49
CA ARG A 102 1.54 -4.02 -10.50
C ARG A 102 0.17 -3.89 -9.85
N PHE A 103 0.12 -3.53 -8.56
CA PHE A 103 -1.13 -3.21 -7.89
C PHE A 103 -1.83 -2.07 -8.65
N ASN A 104 -3.10 -2.29 -8.97
CA ASN A 104 -3.96 -1.36 -9.66
C ASN A 104 -5.39 -1.53 -9.15
N GLY A 105 -6.31 -0.65 -9.56
CA GLY A 105 -7.72 -0.78 -9.17
C GLY A 105 -7.91 -0.83 -7.66
N GLN A 106 -8.91 -1.58 -7.19
CA GLN A 106 -9.15 -1.73 -5.75
C GLN A 106 -8.26 -2.81 -5.14
N GLY A 107 -7.81 -2.60 -3.91
CA GLY A 107 -7.08 -3.64 -3.19
C GLY A 107 -6.93 -3.39 -1.70
N ILE A 108 -6.50 -4.45 -1.03
CA ILE A 108 -6.15 -4.48 0.39
C ILE A 108 -4.70 -4.94 0.49
N LEU A 109 -3.84 -4.10 1.06
CA LEU A 109 -2.46 -4.42 1.38
C LEU A 109 -2.31 -4.45 2.91
N THR A 110 -2.00 -5.63 3.45
CA THR A 110 -1.61 -5.79 4.85
C THR A 110 -0.10 -5.93 4.90
N MET A 111 0.56 -4.92 5.44
CA MET A 111 2.02 -4.82 5.51
C MET A 111 2.56 -5.68 6.65
N ALA A 112 3.78 -6.20 6.49
CA ALA A 112 4.45 -6.99 7.53
C ALA A 112 4.67 -6.23 8.85
N ASN A 113 4.70 -4.89 8.81
CA ASN A 113 4.79 -4.04 10.00
C ASN A 113 3.44 -3.84 10.74
N GLY A 114 2.36 -4.45 10.25
CA GLY A 114 1.02 -4.36 10.83
C GLY A 114 0.15 -3.24 10.25
N ASN A 115 0.69 -2.34 9.43
CA ASN A 115 -0.13 -1.34 8.74
C ASN A 115 -1.03 -2.02 7.70
N ARG A 116 -2.21 -1.45 7.46
CA ARG A 116 -3.17 -1.97 6.49
C ARG A 116 -3.71 -0.82 5.64
N TYR A 117 -3.58 -0.94 4.33
CA TYR A 117 -4.22 -0.05 3.37
C TYR A 117 -5.36 -0.76 2.66
N GLU A 118 -6.50 -0.09 2.52
CA GLU A 118 -7.63 -0.55 1.73
C GLU A 118 -8.13 0.61 0.85
N GLY A 119 -8.11 0.43 -0.45
CA GLY A 119 -8.53 1.46 -1.39
C GLY A 119 -7.90 1.30 -2.76
N GLU A 120 -7.86 2.40 -3.49
CA GLU A 120 -7.39 2.42 -4.86
C GLU A 120 -5.85 2.36 -4.95
N PHE A 121 -5.38 1.66 -5.97
CA PHE A 121 -3.97 1.58 -6.36
C PHE A 121 -3.80 2.06 -7.80
N ARG A 122 -2.67 2.70 -8.06
CA ARG A 122 -2.21 3.01 -9.41
C ARG A 122 -0.72 2.72 -9.52
N ASN A 123 -0.35 1.83 -10.42
CA ASN A 123 1.05 1.47 -10.72
C ASN A 123 1.86 1.01 -9.48
N GLY A 124 1.21 0.37 -8.52
CA GLY A 124 1.84 -0.12 -7.29
C GLY A 124 1.80 0.85 -6.10
N ARG A 125 1.19 2.03 -6.24
CA ARG A 125 1.08 3.04 -5.18
C ARG A 125 -0.36 3.30 -4.78
N TYR A 126 -0.59 3.72 -3.54
CA TYR A 126 -1.89 4.22 -3.11
C TYR A 126 -2.28 5.43 -3.95
N HIS A 127 -3.52 5.44 -4.42
CA HIS A 127 -4.06 6.49 -5.25
C HIS A 127 -5.57 6.60 -4.98
N GLY A 128 -6.24 7.64 -5.46
CA GLY A 128 -7.69 7.73 -5.35
C GLY A 128 -8.16 7.80 -3.89
N GLN A 129 -9.30 7.19 -3.57
CA GLN A 129 -9.77 7.11 -2.18
C GLN A 129 -9.25 5.85 -1.49
N GLY A 130 -8.95 5.97 -0.19
CA GLY A 130 -8.55 4.83 0.61
C GLY A 130 -8.54 5.08 2.11
N VAL A 131 -8.33 4.00 2.85
CA VAL A 131 -8.19 3.94 4.30
C VAL A 131 -6.84 3.32 4.62
N LEU A 132 -5.99 4.07 5.31
CA LEU A 132 -4.73 3.58 5.88
C LEU A 132 -4.89 3.45 7.39
N THR A 133 -4.89 2.23 7.90
CA THR A 133 -4.81 1.93 9.33
C THR A 133 -3.36 1.62 9.68
N TYR A 134 -2.83 2.33 10.67
CA TYR A 134 -1.49 2.14 11.20
C TYR A 134 -1.50 1.07 12.31
N ALA A 135 -0.37 0.39 12.48
CA ALA A 135 -0.21 -0.63 13.52
C ALA A 135 -0.39 -0.09 14.95
N ASP A 136 -0.14 1.20 15.17
CA ASP A 136 -0.35 1.88 16.45
C ASP A 136 -1.82 2.26 16.73
N GLY A 137 -2.74 1.95 15.81
CA GLY A 137 -4.17 2.30 15.90
C GLY A 137 -4.53 3.63 15.24
N GLY A 138 -3.55 4.39 14.74
CA GLY A 138 -3.83 5.55 13.90
C GLY A 138 -4.60 5.16 12.64
N ARG A 139 -5.36 6.09 12.08
CA ARG A 139 -6.16 5.86 10.87
C ARG A 139 -6.26 7.13 10.03
N TYR A 140 -6.00 7.00 8.74
CA TYR A 140 -6.32 8.00 7.74
C TYR A 140 -7.40 7.47 6.80
N GLU A 141 -8.38 8.31 6.47
CA GLU A 141 -9.40 8.04 5.46
C GLU A 141 -9.53 9.26 4.55
N GLY A 142 -9.31 9.10 3.26
CA GLY A 142 -9.37 10.20 2.31
C GLY A 142 -8.61 9.92 1.02
N GLY A 143 -8.22 11.01 0.35
CA GLY A 143 -7.56 10.96 -0.94
C GLY A 143 -6.05 10.69 -0.88
N PHE A 144 -5.55 9.99 -1.88
CA PHE A 144 -4.15 9.67 -2.08
C PHE A 144 -3.70 10.03 -3.50
N VAL A 145 -2.48 10.55 -3.61
CA VAL A 145 -1.76 10.70 -4.88
C VAL A 145 -0.36 10.14 -4.69
N ASP A 146 -0.06 9.03 -5.37
CA ASP A 146 1.25 8.37 -5.35
C ASP A 146 1.74 8.00 -3.93
N GLY A 147 0.83 7.54 -3.07
CA GLY A 147 1.14 7.18 -1.68
C GLY A 147 1.04 8.34 -0.68
N ILE A 148 0.78 9.56 -1.14
CA ILE A 148 0.78 10.76 -0.31
C ILE A 148 -0.66 11.25 -0.10
N PHE A 149 -1.03 11.61 1.13
CA PHE A 149 -2.34 12.18 1.43
C PHE A 149 -2.58 13.45 0.62
N ASN A 150 -3.72 13.52 -0.06
CA ASN A 150 -4.07 14.62 -0.95
C ASN A 150 -5.58 14.78 -1.09
N GLY A 151 -6.08 16.01 -1.11
CA GLY A 151 -7.52 16.28 -1.14
C GLY A 151 -8.16 16.15 0.24
N LYS A 152 -9.48 15.97 0.29
CA LYS A 152 -10.21 15.87 1.57
C LYS A 152 -9.90 14.56 2.28
N GLY A 153 -9.77 14.61 3.60
CA GLY A 153 -9.59 13.42 4.42
C GLY A 153 -9.71 13.68 5.92
N THR A 154 -9.73 12.59 6.68
CA THR A 154 -9.72 12.56 8.12
C THR A 154 -8.51 11.76 8.59
N LEU A 155 -7.66 12.37 9.42
CA LEU A 155 -6.55 11.71 10.10
C LEU A 155 -6.84 11.64 11.60
N GLN A 156 -6.91 10.43 12.14
CA GLN A 156 -6.96 10.16 13.57
C GLN A 156 -5.63 9.53 13.97
N LEU A 157 -4.88 10.17 14.86
CA LEU A 157 -3.64 9.62 15.41
C LEU A 157 -3.94 8.76 16.65
N ALA A 158 -3.05 7.83 16.96
CA ALA A 158 -3.14 6.96 18.12
C ALA A 158 -3.19 7.72 19.45
N ASN A 159 -2.60 8.92 19.50
CA ASN A 159 -2.65 9.80 20.67
C ASN A 159 -4.02 10.48 20.87
N GLY A 160 -5.00 10.27 19.98
CA GLY A 160 -6.33 10.87 20.03
C GLY A 160 -6.47 12.20 19.26
N GLN A 161 -5.38 12.77 18.75
CA GLN A 161 -5.43 13.95 17.88
C GLN A 161 -6.17 13.61 16.58
N ARG A 162 -7.10 14.46 16.16
CA ARG A 162 -7.93 14.28 14.97
C ARG A 162 -7.87 15.52 14.08
N TYR A 163 -7.57 15.34 12.81
CA TYR A 163 -7.70 16.37 11.79
C TYR A 163 -8.73 15.95 10.75
N GLU A 164 -9.63 16.86 10.39
CA GLU A 164 -10.60 16.72 9.32
C GLU A 164 -10.53 17.94 8.42
N GLY A 165 -10.16 17.76 7.15
CA GLY A 165 -9.94 18.90 6.26
C GLY A 165 -9.24 18.51 4.96
N THR A 166 -8.58 19.47 4.35
CA THR A 166 -7.86 19.24 3.08
C THR A 166 -6.38 18.97 3.32
N PHE A 167 -5.84 18.03 2.55
CA PHE A 167 -4.43 17.68 2.52
C PHE A 167 -3.81 18.11 1.20
N LEU A 168 -2.60 18.63 1.26
CA LEU A 168 -1.76 18.87 0.08
C LEU A 168 -0.36 18.35 0.37
N ASN A 169 0.08 17.38 -0.43
CA ASN A 169 1.40 16.74 -0.29
C ASN A 169 1.68 16.24 1.14
N GLY A 170 0.68 15.60 1.76
CA GLY A 170 0.80 15.04 3.11
C GLY A 170 0.63 16.03 4.25
N GLN A 171 0.42 17.32 3.97
CA GLN A 171 0.29 18.37 4.99
C GLN A 171 -1.13 18.89 5.07
N TYR A 172 -1.57 19.30 6.26
CA TYR A 172 -2.83 20.03 6.43
C TYR A 172 -2.79 21.33 5.60
N HIS A 173 -3.87 21.57 4.85
CA HIS A 173 -3.95 22.67 3.90
C HIS A 173 -5.41 23.13 3.73
N GLY A 174 -5.62 24.37 3.30
CA GLY A 174 -6.98 24.89 3.08
C GLY A 174 -7.79 24.92 4.38
N GLU A 175 -9.10 24.71 4.29
CA GLU A 175 -9.96 24.66 5.47
C GLU A 175 -9.89 23.30 6.17
N GLY A 176 -9.92 23.32 7.50
CA GLY A 176 -10.00 22.11 8.31
C GLY A 176 -10.26 22.38 9.78
N VAL A 177 -10.45 21.27 10.50
CA VAL A 177 -10.68 21.21 11.94
C VAL A 177 -9.61 20.30 12.54
N LEU A 178 -8.85 20.81 13.50
CA LEU A 178 -7.88 20.05 14.27
C LEU A 178 -8.34 19.99 15.73
N THR A 179 -8.59 18.80 16.23
CA THR A 179 -9.02 18.52 17.60
C THR A 179 -7.93 17.75 18.33
N PHE A 180 -7.63 18.17 19.56
CA PHE A 180 -6.69 17.53 20.46
C PHE A 180 -7.42 16.80 21.59
N PRO A 181 -6.79 15.80 22.23
CA PRO A 181 -7.39 15.04 23.34
C PRO A 181 -7.71 15.88 24.59
N ASP A 182 -7.02 17.01 24.77
CA ASP A 182 -7.24 17.95 25.88
C ASP A 182 -8.47 18.84 25.68
N GLY A 183 -9.21 18.66 24.59
CA GLY A 183 -10.36 19.47 24.21
C GLY A 183 -10.01 20.71 23.39
N THR A 184 -8.72 21.00 23.18
CA THR A 184 -8.29 22.08 22.29
C THR A 184 -8.75 21.78 20.87
N ARG A 185 -9.37 22.77 20.22
CA ARG A 185 -9.91 22.64 18.86
C ARG A 185 -9.61 23.89 18.06
N TYR A 186 -8.95 23.73 16.92
CA TYR A 186 -8.80 24.77 15.91
C TYR A 186 -9.71 24.50 14.73
N GLU A 187 -10.46 25.51 14.28
CA GLU A 187 -11.23 25.49 13.05
C GLU A 187 -10.89 26.72 12.22
N GLY A 188 -10.38 26.52 11.01
CA GLY A 188 -9.95 27.62 10.16
C GLY A 188 -9.04 27.16 9.03
N GLN A 189 -8.26 28.09 8.51
CA GLN A 189 -7.38 27.80 7.38
C GLN A 189 -6.03 27.24 7.86
N PHE A 190 -5.42 26.41 7.02
CA PHE A 190 -4.13 25.78 7.18
C PHE A 190 -3.26 26.06 5.97
N LEU A 191 -1.98 26.32 6.20
CA LEU A 191 -0.96 26.41 5.17
C LEU A 191 0.29 25.66 5.64
N ALA A 192 0.67 24.64 4.88
CA ALA A 192 1.83 23.80 5.16
C ALA A 192 1.84 23.23 6.60
N GLY A 193 0.70 22.69 7.04
CA GLY A 193 0.53 22.11 8.37
C GLY A 193 0.32 23.11 9.51
N LYS A 194 0.35 24.41 9.26
CA LYS A 194 0.23 25.46 10.30
C LYS A 194 -1.08 26.23 10.18
N TYR A 195 -1.60 26.71 11.31
CA TYR A 195 -2.72 27.66 11.32
C TYR A 195 -2.39 28.90 10.49
N HIS A 196 -3.33 29.30 9.65
CA HIS A 196 -3.17 30.41 8.73
C HIS A 196 -4.51 31.12 8.51
N GLY A 197 -4.48 32.36 8.04
CA GLY A 197 -5.67 33.14 7.69
C GLY A 197 -6.66 33.26 8.86
N THR A 198 -7.95 33.24 8.58
CA THR A 198 -8.99 33.30 9.62
C THR A 198 -9.21 31.95 10.27
N GLY A 199 -9.33 31.94 11.60
CA GLY A 199 -9.75 30.76 12.35
C GLY A 199 -10.23 31.07 13.75
N THR A 200 -10.73 30.02 14.41
CA THR A 200 -11.13 29.99 15.81
C THR A 200 -10.35 28.89 16.52
N LEU A 201 -9.63 29.24 17.57
CA LEU A 201 -8.96 28.32 18.48
C LEU A 201 -9.72 28.30 19.81
N SER A 202 -10.37 27.20 20.10
CA SER A 202 -11.05 26.93 21.38
C SER A 202 -10.18 26.04 22.25
N PHE A 203 -10.15 26.29 23.54
CA PHE A 203 -9.39 25.54 24.53
C PHE A 203 -10.33 24.73 25.43
N GLY A 204 -9.83 23.66 26.04
CA GLY A 204 -10.62 22.79 26.92
C GLY A 204 -11.17 23.47 28.18
N ASP A 205 -10.61 24.63 28.56
CA ASP A 205 -11.07 25.45 29.69
C ASP A 205 -12.28 26.35 29.34
N GLY A 206 -12.73 26.35 28.08
CA GLY A 206 -13.81 27.20 27.58
C GLY A 206 -13.34 28.55 27.02
N THR A 207 -12.06 28.90 27.17
CA THR A 207 -11.47 30.06 26.52
C THR A 207 -11.44 29.85 25.00
N SER A 208 -11.62 30.91 24.21
CA SER A 208 -11.44 30.84 22.77
C SER A 208 -10.79 32.10 22.22
N TYR A 209 -10.14 31.98 21.07
CA TYR A 209 -9.63 33.07 20.26
C TYR A 209 -10.21 32.97 18.85
N ALA A 210 -10.78 34.05 18.35
CA ALA A 210 -11.20 34.19 16.95
C ALA A 210 -10.44 35.35 16.31
N GLY A 211 -9.72 35.10 15.21
CA GLY A 211 -8.90 36.14 14.57
C GLY A 211 -8.06 35.62 13.42
N GLN A 212 -7.03 36.39 13.06
CA GLN A 212 -6.08 35.97 12.02
C GLN A 212 -4.92 35.18 12.62
N PHE A 213 -4.37 34.30 11.80
CA PHE A 213 -3.22 33.46 12.06
C PHE A 213 -2.20 33.58 10.94
N ARG A 214 -0.92 33.56 11.29
CA ARG A 214 0.18 33.48 10.33
C ARG A 214 1.25 32.56 10.89
N ASN A 215 1.54 31.48 10.15
CA ASN A 215 2.56 30.50 10.52
C ASN A 215 2.34 29.89 11.92
N GLY A 216 1.08 29.64 12.30
CA GLY A 216 0.73 29.08 13.61
C GLY A 216 0.61 30.11 14.74
N LEU A 217 0.89 31.39 14.48
CA LEU A 217 0.85 32.46 15.48
C LEU A 217 -0.34 33.37 15.27
N PHE A 218 -0.88 33.95 16.35
CA PHE A 218 -1.86 35.02 16.27
C PHE A 218 -1.28 36.23 15.53
N GLU A 219 -2.07 36.80 14.64
CA GLU A 219 -1.71 37.95 13.81
C GLU A 219 -2.92 38.87 13.67
N GLY A 220 -2.70 40.17 13.45
CA GLY A 220 -3.77 41.14 13.18
C GLY A 220 -4.76 41.28 14.34
N GLN A 221 -5.98 41.70 14.04
CA GLN A 221 -7.02 41.84 15.06
C GLN A 221 -7.63 40.47 15.40
N GLY A 222 -7.84 40.23 16.69
CA GLY A 222 -8.52 39.04 17.19
C GLY A 222 -9.25 39.31 18.50
N VAL A 223 -10.16 38.39 18.84
CA VAL A 223 -11.00 38.46 20.02
C VAL A 223 -10.81 37.20 20.85
N PHE A 224 -10.34 37.38 22.08
CA PHE A 224 -10.43 36.34 23.09
C PHE A 224 -11.81 36.39 23.76
N THR A 225 -12.45 35.24 23.92
CA THR A 225 -13.66 35.08 24.73
C THR A 225 -13.32 34.17 25.90
N LEU A 226 -13.50 34.66 27.12
CA LEU A 226 -13.25 33.92 28.36
C LEU A 226 -14.46 33.03 28.70
N PRO A 227 -14.32 32.06 29.63
CA PRO A 227 -15.41 31.17 30.01
C PRO A 227 -16.64 31.88 30.59
N ASP A 228 -16.46 33.07 31.18
CA ASP A 228 -17.54 33.92 31.68
C ASP A 228 -18.26 34.74 30.59
N GLY A 229 -17.85 34.58 29.32
CA GLY A 229 -18.37 35.30 28.17
C GLY A 229 -17.76 36.70 27.96
N SER A 230 -16.87 37.15 28.83
CA SER A 230 -16.17 38.42 28.65
C SER A 230 -15.23 38.36 27.44
N ARG A 231 -15.07 39.50 26.74
CA ARG A 231 -14.36 39.58 25.46
C ARG A 231 -13.19 40.56 25.53
N ILE A 232 -12.03 40.11 25.07
CA ILE A 232 -10.81 40.91 24.98
C ILE A 232 -10.43 41.07 23.50
N VAL A 233 -10.63 42.29 22.98
CA VAL A 233 -10.20 42.66 21.63
C VAL A 233 -8.78 43.20 21.68
N ALA A 234 -7.90 42.64 20.85
CA ALA A 234 -6.49 43.02 20.77
C ALA A 234 -5.93 42.85 19.35
N THR A 235 -4.87 43.59 19.06
CA THR A 235 -4.03 43.41 17.87
C THR A 235 -2.81 42.57 18.22
N TRP A 236 -2.44 41.66 17.33
CA TRP A 236 -1.34 40.71 17.49
C TRP A 236 -0.34 40.88 16.35
N ARG A 237 0.95 40.75 16.69
CA ARG A 237 2.03 40.66 15.72
C ARG A 237 2.98 39.55 16.14
N ASN A 238 3.17 38.56 15.27
CA ASN A 238 4.03 37.40 15.55
C ASN A 238 3.70 36.72 16.89
N GLY A 239 2.41 36.54 17.18
CA GLY A 239 1.93 35.88 18.41
C GLY A 239 2.02 36.73 19.68
N ARG A 240 2.50 37.99 19.60
CA ARG A 240 2.55 38.91 20.74
C ARG A 240 1.47 39.97 20.62
N ARG A 241 0.79 40.24 21.73
CA ARG A 241 -0.18 41.33 21.83
C ARG A 241 0.55 42.67 21.69
N GLU A 242 0.08 43.50 20.78
CA GLU A 242 0.57 44.89 20.67
C GLU A 242 0.03 45.74 21.84
N PRO A 243 0.86 46.63 22.42
CA PRO A 243 0.40 47.64 23.36
C PRO A 243 -0.68 48.52 22.72
N ARG A 244 -1.66 48.95 23.53
CA ARG A 244 -2.65 49.95 23.10
C ARG A 244 -2.03 51.34 23.07
#